data_AF-A0A2E4Y8Q8-F1
#
_entry.id   AF-A0A2E4Y8Q8-F1
#
_cell.length_a   1.000
_cell.length_b   1.000
_cell.length_c   1.000
_cell.angle_alpha   90.00
_cell.angle_beta   90.00
_cell.angle_gamma   90.00
#
_symmetry.space_group_name_H-M   'P 1'
#
loop_
_entity.id
_entity.type
_entity.pdbx_description
1 polymer ?
#
loop_
_entity_poly.entity_id
_entity_poly.type
_entity_poly.pdbx_seq_one_letter_code
_entity_poly.pdbx_strand_id
1 'polypeptide(L)'
;MYSQFNGLFTLAVCLVLSGCLIRPNQIDGTQTQVSGRNEALFGVLLMAHGGSSEWNDAVISIASDIDVLMPIEIAFGMADAGSIERAAQRLEDRGVTHAGVVRLFVSGNSWLDRTEMILGLKEGAPSKDSWMAERAKQARMSMPMGYWNIDSPIRFSL
;
A
#
# COMPACT_ATOMS: atom_id res chain seq x y z
N MET A 1 -80.01 -38.14 15.08
CA MET A 1 -79.89 -37.50 13.75
C MET A 1 -79.32 -38.51 12.76
N TYR A 2 -79.53 -38.30 11.46
CA TYR A 2 -79.29 -39.26 10.38
C TYR A 2 -78.10 -38.84 9.49
N SER A 3 -77.62 -39.78 8.66
CA SER A 3 -76.72 -39.59 7.50
C SER A 3 -75.28 -39.17 7.84
N GLN A 4 -74.21 -39.82 7.38
CA GLN A 4 -73.80 -40.19 6.00
C GLN A 4 -73.71 -39.01 5.02
N PHE A 5 -72.51 -38.79 4.46
CA PHE A 5 -72.35 -38.48 3.04
C PHE A 5 -70.97 -38.95 2.54
N ASN A 6 -70.92 -39.54 1.34
CA ASN A 6 -69.69 -39.97 0.67
C ASN A 6 -69.20 -38.90 -0.32
N GLY A 7 -67.88 -38.82 -0.53
CA GLY A 7 -67.26 -37.90 -1.51
C GLY A 7 -66.15 -38.58 -2.31
N LEU A 8 -66.54 -39.28 -3.39
CA LEU A 8 -65.62 -39.73 -4.45
C LEU A 8 -65.52 -38.65 -5.55
N PHE A 9 -64.82 -38.93 -6.67
CA PHE A 9 -64.52 -38.04 -7.83
C PHE A 9 -63.31 -37.09 -7.61
N THR A 10 -62.31 -36.97 -8.51
CA THR A 10 -62.03 -37.69 -9.79
C THR A 10 -60.51 -37.73 -10.14
N LEU A 11 -60.18 -38.41 -11.25
CA LEU A 11 -58.94 -38.34 -12.07
C LEU A 11 -58.48 -36.87 -12.35
N ALA A 12 -57.26 -36.57 -12.82
CA ALA A 12 -56.33 -37.39 -13.63
C ALA A 12 -54.83 -37.02 -13.37
N VAL A 13 -53.89 -37.97 -13.40
CA VAL A 13 -52.99 -38.32 -14.54
C VAL A 13 -52.05 -37.19 -15.01
N CYS A 14 -50.73 -37.35 -14.80
CA CYS A 14 -49.77 -37.31 -15.91
C CYS A 14 -48.37 -37.85 -15.57
N LEU A 15 -47.97 -38.90 -16.30
CA LEU A 15 -46.61 -39.31 -16.73
C LEU A 15 -45.44 -39.40 -15.73
N VAL A 16 -45.05 -40.65 -15.48
CA VAL A 16 -43.70 -41.08 -15.08
C VAL A 16 -42.72 -40.87 -16.24
N LEU A 17 -41.49 -40.45 -15.95
CA LEU A 17 -40.31 -40.74 -16.79
C LEU A 17 -39.14 -41.25 -15.95
N SER A 18 -38.47 -42.28 -16.46
CA SER A 18 -37.33 -42.95 -15.83
C SER A 18 -36.08 -42.06 -15.81
N GLY A 19 -35.27 -42.15 -14.76
CA GLY A 19 -34.07 -41.32 -14.59
C GLY A 19 -33.05 -41.89 -13.60
N CYS A 20 -32.61 -43.13 -13.78
CA CYS A 20 -31.50 -43.67 -12.99
C CYS A 20 -30.17 -43.01 -13.40
N LEU A 21 -29.38 -42.60 -12.40
CA LEU A 21 -27.94 -42.37 -12.47
C LEU A 21 -27.44 -41.31 -13.47
N ILE A 22 -27.53 -40.04 -13.06
CA ILE A 22 -26.40 -39.11 -13.24
C ILE A 22 -25.83 -38.85 -11.84
N ARG A 23 -24.57 -39.21 -11.59
CA ARG A 23 -23.84 -38.79 -10.38
C ARG A 23 -23.24 -37.40 -10.65
N PRO A 24 -23.64 -36.34 -9.93
CA PRO A 24 -22.80 -35.15 -9.84
C PRO A 24 -21.47 -35.55 -9.21
N ASN A 25 -20.36 -35.14 -9.81
CA ASN A 25 -19.04 -35.44 -9.27
C ASN A 25 -18.88 -34.77 -7.89
N GLN A 26 -18.34 -35.47 -6.90
CA GLN A 26 -17.79 -34.79 -5.72
C GLN A 26 -16.51 -34.08 -6.17
N ILE A 27 -16.66 -32.82 -6.57
CA ILE A 27 -15.52 -31.91 -6.62
C ILE A 27 -15.11 -31.70 -5.17
N ASP A 28 -13.91 -32.19 -4.83
CA ASP A 28 -13.46 -32.30 -3.45
C ASP A 28 -13.48 -30.93 -2.75
N GLY A 29 -13.87 -30.95 -1.47
CA GLY A 29 -14.09 -29.79 -0.63
C GLY A 29 -12.81 -29.12 -0.17
N THR A 30 -11.84 -28.92 -1.07
CA THR A 30 -10.67 -28.07 -0.84
C THR A 30 -11.14 -26.63 -0.74
N GLN A 31 -11.69 -26.29 0.43
CA GLN A 31 -11.77 -24.92 0.91
C GLN A 31 -10.34 -24.45 1.13
N THR A 32 -9.69 -24.01 0.04
CA THR A 32 -8.46 -23.22 0.10
C THR A 32 -8.75 -22.05 1.02
N GLN A 33 -8.24 -22.11 2.25
CA GLN A 33 -8.36 -21.05 3.22
C GLN A 33 -7.80 -19.79 2.58
N VAL A 34 -8.68 -18.86 2.19
CA VAL A 34 -8.30 -17.50 1.85
C VAL A 34 -8.05 -16.78 3.18
N SER A 35 -7.01 -17.24 3.89
CA SER A 35 -6.28 -16.45 4.87
C SER A 35 -6.03 -15.11 4.22
N GLY A 36 -6.62 -14.06 4.79
CA GLY A 36 -6.76 -12.78 4.10
C GLY A 36 -5.44 -12.31 3.54
N ARG A 37 -5.28 -12.38 2.21
CA ARG A 37 -4.26 -11.60 1.52
C ARG A 37 -4.67 -10.16 1.72
N ASN A 38 -4.09 -9.52 2.73
CA ASN A 38 -4.05 -8.08 2.81
C ASN A 38 -3.35 -7.63 1.52
N GLU A 39 -4.13 -7.19 0.54
CA GLU A 39 -3.58 -6.96 -0.80
C GLU A 39 -2.55 -5.85 -0.72
N ALA A 40 -1.46 -6.05 -1.46
CA ALA A 40 -0.27 -5.22 -1.42
C ALA A 40 -0.56 -3.82 -2.00
N LEU A 41 -1.17 -2.94 -1.22
CA LEU A 41 -1.44 -1.57 -1.65
C LEU A 41 -0.11 -0.87 -1.95
N PHE A 42 0.05 -0.53 -3.23
CA PHE A 42 1.26 0.09 -3.76
C PHE A 42 1.05 1.60 -3.88
N GLY A 43 2.04 2.37 -3.42
CA GLY A 43 2.07 3.83 -3.53
C GLY A 43 3.39 4.36 -4.11
N VAL A 44 3.54 5.68 -4.11
CA VAL A 44 4.73 6.37 -4.63
C VAL A 44 5.26 7.36 -3.60
N LEU A 45 6.54 7.23 -3.27
CA LEU A 45 7.30 8.26 -2.57
C LEU A 45 7.93 9.19 -3.62
N LEU A 46 7.35 10.38 -3.82
CA LEU A 46 7.85 11.36 -4.78
C LEU A 46 8.85 12.30 -4.09
N MET A 47 10.14 12.12 -4.37
CA MET A 47 11.21 12.96 -3.86
C MET A 47 11.52 14.08 -4.85
N ALA A 48 11.49 15.33 -4.38
CA ALA A 48 11.84 16.50 -5.18
C ALA A 48 12.73 17.45 -4.37
N HIS A 49 13.58 18.25 -5.03
CA HIS A 49 14.53 19.14 -4.33
C HIS A 49 13.85 20.11 -3.34
N GLY A 50 12.66 20.60 -3.70
CA GLY A 50 12.12 21.86 -3.20
C GLY A 50 12.74 23.06 -3.93
N GLY A 51 12.04 24.18 -3.96
CA GLY A 51 12.45 25.40 -4.67
C GLY A 51 11.54 26.58 -4.33
N SER A 52 11.28 27.45 -5.31
CA SER A 52 10.28 28.51 -5.19
C SER A 52 8.86 27.95 -5.08
N SER A 53 7.90 28.80 -4.69
CA SER A 53 6.47 28.50 -4.66
C SER A 53 6.02 27.82 -5.96
N GLU A 54 6.29 28.44 -7.09
CA GLU A 54 5.83 28.01 -8.42
C GLU A 54 6.35 26.61 -8.80
N TRP A 55 7.57 26.27 -8.39
CA TRP A 55 8.13 24.93 -8.57
C TRP A 55 7.49 23.90 -7.63
N ASN A 56 7.33 24.25 -6.35
CA ASN A 56 6.73 23.33 -5.36
C ASN A 56 5.26 23.05 -5.71
N ASP A 57 4.51 24.09 -6.08
CA ASP A 57 3.10 24.02 -6.46
C ASP A 57 2.91 23.20 -7.74
N ALA A 58 3.81 23.30 -8.72
CA ALA A 58 3.79 22.46 -9.92
C ALA A 58 4.01 20.96 -9.59
N VAL A 59 4.93 20.65 -8.68
CA VAL A 59 5.14 19.26 -8.20
C VAL A 59 3.93 18.75 -7.41
N ILE A 60 3.30 19.60 -6.59
CA ILE A 60 2.08 19.27 -5.84
C ILE A 60 0.89 19.00 -6.80
N SER A 61 0.70 19.83 -7.83
CA SER A 61 -0.36 19.64 -8.83
C SER A 61 -0.22 18.29 -9.53
N ILE A 62 0.99 17.98 -10.06
CA ILE A 62 1.26 16.73 -10.78
C ILE A 62 1.05 15.50 -9.86
N ALA A 63 1.43 15.59 -8.58
CA ALA A 63 1.15 14.51 -7.63
C ALA A 63 -0.36 14.35 -7.40
N SER A 64 -1.10 15.45 -7.18
CA SER A 64 -2.55 15.45 -6.93
C SER A 64 -3.36 14.91 -8.13
N ASP A 65 -2.91 15.17 -9.36
CA ASP A 65 -3.58 14.69 -10.58
C ASP A 65 -3.44 13.16 -10.76
N ILE A 66 -2.40 12.55 -10.17
CA ILE A 66 -2.09 11.11 -10.30
C ILE A 66 -2.51 10.33 -9.04
N ASP A 67 -2.63 10.97 -7.87
CA ASP A 67 -2.99 10.36 -6.59
C ASP A 67 -4.31 9.57 -6.62
N VAL A 68 -5.23 9.96 -7.51
CA VAL A 68 -6.51 9.27 -7.78
C VAL A 68 -6.34 7.85 -8.35
N LEU A 69 -5.15 7.50 -8.87
CA LEU A 69 -4.82 6.18 -9.40
C LEU A 69 -4.06 5.31 -8.40
N MET A 70 -3.24 5.92 -7.53
CA MET A 70 -2.39 5.27 -6.54
C MET A 70 -1.91 6.30 -5.51
N PRO A 71 -1.79 5.97 -4.21
CA PRO A 71 -1.31 6.92 -3.20
C PRO A 71 0.07 7.49 -3.53
N ILE A 72 0.19 8.83 -3.63
CA ILE A 72 1.45 9.54 -3.80
C ILE A 72 1.69 10.45 -2.60
N GLU A 73 2.89 10.40 -2.04
CA GLU A 73 3.33 11.33 -0.99
C GLU A 73 4.65 11.99 -1.34
N ILE A 74 4.67 13.33 -1.21
CA ILE A 74 5.85 14.14 -1.54
C ILE A 74 6.80 14.23 -0.33
N ALA A 75 8.08 14.02 -0.60
CA ALA A 75 9.20 14.34 0.28
C ALA A 75 10.06 15.44 -0.36
N PHE A 76 9.80 16.70 -0.01
CA PHE A 76 10.64 17.83 -0.43
C PHE A 76 11.96 17.86 0.36
N GLY A 77 13.09 17.87 -0.36
CA GLY A 77 14.43 18.01 0.18
C GLY A 77 15.49 17.23 -0.61
N MET A 78 16.76 17.52 -0.31
CA MET A 78 17.93 16.82 -0.88
C MET A 78 18.21 15.50 -0.16
N ALA A 79 17.24 14.58 -0.21
CA ALA A 79 17.18 13.39 0.64
C ALA A 79 17.39 13.72 2.14
N ASP A 80 16.51 14.59 2.67
CA ASP A 80 16.39 14.81 4.11
C ASP A 80 15.59 13.65 4.73
N ALA A 81 16.19 12.95 5.71
CA ALA A 81 15.56 11.79 6.33
C ALA A 81 14.23 12.14 7.02
N GLY A 82 14.09 13.35 7.58
CA GLY A 82 12.83 13.78 8.20
C GLY A 82 11.72 14.04 7.18
N SER A 83 12.02 14.62 6.03
CA SER A 83 11.05 14.76 4.93
C SER A 83 10.64 13.41 4.34
N ILE A 84 11.59 12.48 4.19
CA ILE A 84 11.34 11.12 3.71
C ILE A 84 10.46 10.36 4.72
N GLU A 85 10.84 10.34 6.00
CA GLU A 85 10.11 9.70 7.11
C GLU A 85 8.67 10.20 7.22
N ARG A 86 8.46 11.53 7.19
CA ARG A 86 7.10 12.10 7.23
C ARG A 86 6.26 11.76 5.99
N ALA A 87 6.87 11.44 4.85
CA ALA A 87 6.15 11.01 3.65
C ALA A 87 5.86 9.50 3.68
N ALA A 88 6.79 8.68 4.18
CA ALA A 88 6.57 7.27 4.48
C ALA A 88 5.40 7.10 5.45
N GLN A 89 5.38 7.83 6.57
CA GLN A 89 4.26 7.79 7.53
C GLN A 89 2.90 8.08 6.86
N ARG A 90 2.81 9.08 5.97
CA ARG A 90 1.54 9.38 5.28
C ARG A 90 1.13 8.30 4.27
N LEU A 91 2.09 7.56 3.70
CA LEU A 91 1.79 6.35 2.92
C LEU A 91 1.30 5.21 3.84
N GLU A 92 1.90 5.03 5.01
CA GLU A 92 1.50 4.04 6.03
C GLU A 92 0.09 4.32 6.57
N ASP A 93 -0.22 5.59 6.89
CA ASP A 93 -1.54 6.07 7.32
C ASP A 93 -2.62 5.82 6.24
N ARG A 94 -2.20 5.69 4.97
CA ARG A 94 -3.03 5.34 3.80
C ARG A 94 -3.01 3.84 3.47
N GLY A 95 -2.32 3.02 4.26
CA GLY A 95 -2.28 1.55 4.14
C GLY A 95 -1.27 0.98 3.13
N VAL A 96 -0.31 1.76 2.66
CA VAL A 96 0.67 1.41 1.60
C VAL A 96 1.78 0.47 2.14
N THR A 97 2.44 -0.35 1.27
CA THR A 97 3.12 -1.57 1.76
C THR A 97 4.58 -1.94 1.40
N HIS A 98 5.31 -1.69 0.31
CA HIS A 98 5.10 -1.31 -1.09
C HIS A 98 4.95 0.17 -1.45
N ALA A 99 6.08 0.88 -1.55
CA ALA A 99 6.17 2.14 -2.28
C ALA A 99 7.31 2.15 -3.31
N GLY A 100 7.02 2.62 -4.53
CA GLY A 100 8.05 2.98 -5.51
C GLY A 100 8.60 4.38 -5.24
N VAL A 101 9.90 4.58 -5.40
CA VAL A 101 10.57 5.86 -5.06
C VAL A 101 10.94 6.62 -6.33
N VAL A 102 10.19 7.68 -6.63
CA VAL A 102 10.44 8.54 -7.81
C VAL A 102 11.30 9.72 -7.39
N ARG A 103 12.53 9.79 -7.90
CA ARG A 103 13.49 10.86 -7.59
C ARG A 103 13.52 11.93 -8.68
N LEU A 104 12.73 12.99 -8.50
CA LEU A 104 12.66 14.16 -9.38
C LEU A 104 13.89 15.07 -9.20
N PHE A 105 15.03 14.61 -9.70
CA PHE A 105 16.30 15.34 -9.77
C PHE A 105 16.86 15.32 -11.20
N VAL A 106 17.71 16.30 -11.54
CA VAL A 106 18.29 16.47 -12.89
C VAL A 106 19.23 15.32 -13.30
N SER A 107 19.79 14.57 -12.32
CA SER A 107 20.63 13.40 -12.57
C SER A 107 20.15 12.20 -11.76
N GLY A 108 20.14 11.02 -12.38
CA GLY A 108 19.81 9.75 -11.71
C GLY A 108 20.75 9.38 -10.56
N ASN A 109 21.97 9.93 -10.52
CA ASN A 109 22.91 9.76 -9.41
C ASN A 109 22.65 10.73 -8.25
N SER A 110 21.87 11.81 -8.44
CA SER A 110 21.59 12.79 -7.39
C SER A 110 20.91 12.12 -6.19
N TRP A 111 21.61 12.16 -5.06
CA TRP A 111 21.16 11.62 -3.77
C TRP A 111 20.86 10.11 -3.75
N LEU A 112 21.29 9.32 -4.74
CA LEU A 112 20.99 7.89 -4.84
C LEU A 112 21.43 7.12 -3.58
N ASP A 113 22.73 7.00 -3.33
CA ASP A 113 23.30 6.30 -2.17
C ASP A 113 22.68 6.76 -0.84
N ARG A 114 22.49 8.07 -0.69
CA ARG A 114 21.87 8.67 0.51
C ARG A 114 20.42 8.22 0.68
N THR A 115 19.67 8.11 -0.41
CA THR A 115 18.28 7.64 -0.40
C THR A 115 18.22 6.14 -0.10
N GLU A 116 19.06 5.32 -0.75
CA GLU A 116 19.18 3.88 -0.48
C GLU A 116 19.47 3.61 1.00
N MET A 117 20.36 4.39 1.61
CA MET A 117 20.73 4.26 3.03
C MET A 117 19.63 4.73 3.98
N ILE A 118 18.96 5.85 3.68
CA ILE A 118 17.84 6.33 4.49
C ILE A 118 16.66 5.33 4.45
N LEU A 119 16.39 4.73 3.30
CA LEU A 119 15.29 3.76 3.11
C LEU A 119 15.65 2.30 3.49
N GLY A 120 16.87 2.02 3.95
CA GLY A 120 17.28 0.68 4.39
C GLY A 120 17.57 -0.31 3.25
N LEU A 121 17.65 0.15 2.01
CA LEU A 121 18.06 -0.66 0.86
C LEU A 121 19.60 -0.87 0.82
N LYS A 122 20.34 -0.13 1.64
CA LYS A 122 21.81 -0.13 1.71
C LYS A 122 22.29 0.24 3.11
N GLU A 123 23.37 -0.38 3.57
CA GLU A 123 23.99 0.00 4.84
C GLU A 123 24.68 1.37 4.74
N GLY A 124 24.58 2.20 5.78
CA GLY A 124 25.36 3.44 5.88
C GLY A 124 24.70 4.62 6.58
N ALA A 125 23.37 4.59 6.79
CA ALA A 125 22.69 5.55 7.65
C ALA A 125 22.54 4.99 9.08
N PRO A 126 22.82 5.78 10.13
CA PRO A 126 22.67 5.34 11.52
C PRO A 126 21.19 5.30 11.94
N SER A 127 20.87 4.72 13.11
CA SER A 127 19.55 4.90 13.70
C SER A 127 19.30 6.37 14.07
N LYS A 128 18.02 6.76 14.11
CA LYS A 128 17.59 8.13 14.43
C LYS A 128 18.15 8.62 15.77
N ASP A 129 18.07 7.80 16.81
CA ASP A 129 18.62 8.11 18.14
C ASP A 129 20.14 8.28 18.12
N SER A 130 20.85 7.43 17.37
CA SER A 130 22.31 7.53 17.21
C SER A 130 22.70 8.85 16.51
N TRP A 131 21.93 9.26 15.49
CA TRP A 131 22.11 10.55 14.83
C TRP A 131 21.83 11.71 15.78
N MET A 132 20.70 11.70 16.49
CA MET A 132 20.30 12.77 17.42
C MET A 132 21.31 12.90 18.58
N ALA A 133 21.74 11.79 19.16
CA ALA A 133 22.74 11.77 20.23
C ALA A 133 24.11 12.30 19.77
N GLU A 134 24.51 12.05 18.52
CA GLU A 134 25.73 12.62 17.95
C GLU A 134 25.56 14.11 17.58
N ARG A 135 24.38 14.54 17.11
CA ARG A 135 24.10 15.97 16.88
C ARG A 135 24.05 16.78 18.16
N ALA A 136 23.52 16.24 19.26
CA ALA A 136 23.46 16.93 20.55
C ALA A 136 24.84 17.31 21.11
N LYS A 137 25.91 16.56 20.76
CA LYS A 137 27.30 16.89 21.12
C LYS A 137 27.90 18.01 20.26
N GLN A 138 27.32 18.29 19.11
CA GLN A 138 27.90 19.16 18.08
C GLN A 138 27.26 20.55 18.12
N ALA A 139 27.82 21.46 18.93
CA ALA A 139 27.40 22.86 18.96
C ALA A 139 27.49 23.51 17.57
N ARG A 140 26.34 23.68 16.89
CA ARG A 140 26.26 24.14 15.49
C ARG A 140 25.09 25.11 15.30
N MET A 141 25.37 26.22 14.62
CA MET A 141 24.43 27.32 14.34
C MET A 141 23.58 27.10 13.07
N SER A 142 23.54 25.89 12.53
CA SER A 142 22.74 25.52 11.36
C SER A 142 22.29 24.07 11.49
N MET A 143 21.04 23.81 11.14
CA MET A 143 20.42 22.48 11.18
C MET A 143 20.88 21.67 9.97
N PRO A 144 21.73 20.63 10.13
CA PRO A 144 22.14 19.79 9.02
C PRO A 144 20.98 18.86 8.62
N MET A 145 20.86 18.57 7.32
CA MET A 145 19.81 17.66 6.82
C MET A 145 19.85 16.31 7.52
N GLY A 146 18.67 15.84 7.92
CA GLY A 146 18.45 14.57 8.60
C GLY A 146 19.08 13.42 7.84
N TYR A 147 19.83 12.58 8.54
CA TYR A 147 20.53 11.43 7.97
C TYR A 147 20.49 10.25 8.93
N TRP A 148 19.36 9.56 8.95
CA TRP A 148 19.16 8.31 9.65
C TRP A 148 18.43 7.33 8.74
N ASN A 149 18.59 6.04 9.04
CA ASN A 149 17.73 5.00 8.49
C ASN A 149 16.34 5.15 9.11
N ILE A 150 15.29 5.24 8.29
CA ILE A 150 13.91 5.38 8.78
C ILE A 150 13.39 4.03 9.29
N ASP A 151 12.67 4.06 10.40
CA ASP A 151 11.89 2.92 10.87
C ASP A 151 10.52 3.00 10.19
N SER A 152 10.27 2.12 9.21
CA SER A 152 9.04 2.07 8.43
C SER A 152 8.76 0.63 7.99
N PRO A 153 7.51 0.13 8.12
CA PRO A 153 7.11 -1.18 7.61
C PRO A 153 6.98 -1.22 6.07
N ILE A 154 7.07 -0.10 5.37
CA ILE A 154 6.97 -0.06 3.91
C ILE A 154 8.19 -0.69 3.26
N ARG A 155 7.95 -1.67 2.38
CA ARG A 155 8.96 -2.13 1.41
C ARG A 155 9.12 -1.14 0.27
N PHE A 156 10.31 -0.53 0.16
CA PHE A 156 10.66 0.43 -0.89
C PHE A 156 11.33 -0.22 -2.10
N SER A 157 11.13 0.36 -3.29
CA SER A 157 11.86 0.03 -4.53
C SER A 157 12.35 1.30 -5.22
N LEU A 158 13.56 1.25 -5.81
CA LEU A 158 14.28 2.38 -6.43
C LEU A 158 14.70 2.07 -7.88
#